data_AF-A0A956UIN7-F1
#
_entry.id   AF-A0A956UIN7-F1
#
_cell.length_a   1.000
_cell.length_b   1.000
_cell.length_c   1.000
_cell.angle_alpha   90.00
_cell.angle_beta   90.00
_cell.angle_gamma   90.00
#
_symmetry.space_group_name_H-M   'P 1'
#
loop_
_entity.id
_entity.type
_entity.pdbx_description
1 polymer ?
#
loop_
_entity_poly.entity_id
_entity_poly.type
_entity_poly.pdbx_seq_one_letter_code
_entity_poly.pdbx_strand_id
1 'polypeptide(L)'
;MDNDYTIDADDIATTIRSSDVVVLRFVAVGQRLLLDFRTSDTEGPLIRVVRPVSSVQERYKDLRRLRPRFPLPERIVALWWPRF
;
A
#
# COMPACT_ATOMS: atom_id res chain seq x y z
N MET A 1 6.54 -8.10 24.77
CA MET A 1 7.36 -8.51 23.61
C MET A 1 7.90 -7.23 23.02
N ASP A 2 9.11 -6.85 23.44
CA ASP A 2 9.84 -5.75 22.84
C ASP A 2 10.31 -6.23 21.48
N ASN A 3 9.53 -5.86 20.47
CA ASN A 3 9.91 -6.05 19.08
C ASN A 3 10.80 -4.86 18.72
N ASP A 4 12.09 -4.98 19.06
CA ASP A 4 13.16 -4.26 18.37
C ASP A 4 13.19 -4.79 16.94
N TYR A 5 12.23 -4.33 16.14
CA TYR A 5 12.33 -4.43 14.69
C TYR A 5 13.37 -3.42 14.29
N THR A 6 14.64 -3.83 14.19
CA THR A 6 15.60 -3.11 13.37
C THR A 6 14.99 -3.01 11.98
N ILE A 7 14.45 -1.85 11.65
CA ILE A 7 13.81 -1.63 10.37
C ILE A 7 14.89 -1.57 9.33
N ASP A 8 14.90 -2.56 8.46
CA ASP A 8 15.68 -2.47 7.25
C ASP A 8 14.96 -1.50 6.28
N ALA A 9 15.37 -0.24 6.35
CA ALA A 9 14.86 0.81 5.46
C ALA A 9 15.18 0.48 3.99
N ASP A 10 16.25 -0.26 3.73
CA ASP A 10 16.63 -0.68 2.37
C ASP A 10 15.68 -1.74 1.85
N ASP A 11 15.22 -2.68 2.69
CA ASP A 11 14.18 -3.66 2.34
C ASP A 11 12.84 -2.99 2.07
N ILE A 12 12.43 -2.02 2.91
CA ILE A 12 11.22 -1.23 2.68
C ILE A 12 11.32 -0.50 1.35
N ALA A 13 12.44 0.19 1.11
CA ALA A 13 12.66 0.94 -0.13
C ALA A 13 12.67 0.00 -1.35
N THR A 14 13.29 -1.17 -1.24
CA THR A 14 13.33 -2.19 -2.29
C THR A 14 11.94 -2.74 -2.59
N THR A 15 11.15 -2.99 -1.56
CA THR A 15 9.76 -3.43 -1.71
C THR A 15 8.92 -2.37 -2.41
N ILE A 16 9.07 -1.09 -2.03
CA ILE A 16 8.36 0.02 -2.66
C ILE A 16 8.74 0.14 -4.13
N ARG A 17 10.04 0.06 -4.46
CA ARG A 17 10.54 0.16 -5.85
C ARG A 17 10.08 -0.99 -6.76
N SER A 18 9.81 -2.16 -6.20
CA SER A 18 9.49 -3.37 -6.98
C SER A 18 8.00 -3.72 -7.01
N SER A 19 7.15 -2.96 -6.29
CA SER A 19 5.73 -3.25 -6.18
C SER A 19 4.89 -2.24 -6.96
N ASP A 20 3.90 -2.72 -7.69
CA ASP A 20 2.93 -1.84 -8.38
C ASP A 20 1.99 -1.11 -7.40
N VAL A 21 1.57 -1.81 -6.35
CA VAL A 21 0.63 -1.30 -5.36
C VAL A 21 1.07 -1.66 -3.94
N VAL A 22 1.24 -0.65 -3.11
CA VAL A 22 1.67 -0.75 -1.71
C VAL A 22 0.65 -0.09 -0.79
N VAL A 23 0.38 -0.70 0.35
CA VAL A 23 -0.39 -0.12 1.45
C VAL A 23 0.51 0.01 2.66
N LEU A 24 0.86 1.24 3.01
CA LEU A 24 1.57 1.53 4.26
C LEU A 24 0.58 1.58 5.42
N ARG A 25 0.89 0.82 6.47
CA ARG A 25 0.12 0.75 7.71
C ARG A 25 0.90 1.46 8.80
N PHE A 26 0.35 2.55 9.32
CA PHE A 26 0.96 3.26 10.43
C PHE A 26 0.48 2.67 11.75
N VAL A 27 1.39 2.53 12.72
CA VAL A 27 1.04 2.10 14.08
C VAL A 27 0.34 3.24 14.84
N ALA A 28 0.73 4.49 14.58
CA ALA A 28 0.25 5.65 15.32
C ALA A 28 -1.13 6.17 14.86
N VAL A 29 -1.58 5.83 13.65
CA VAL A 29 -2.84 6.35 13.08
C VAL A 29 -3.69 5.22 12.52
N GLY A 30 -5.02 5.34 12.64
CA GLY A 30 -5.96 4.30 12.20
C GLY A 30 -6.15 4.23 10.68
N GLN A 31 -5.62 5.19 9.92
CA GLN A 31 -5.67 5.24 8.47
C GLN A 31 -4.46 4.52 7.83
N ARG A 32 -4.58 4.27 6.52
CA ARG A 32 -3.52 3.65 5.71
C ARG A 32 -3.16 4.58 4.55
N LEU A 33 -1.92 4.53 4.08
CA LEU A 33 -1.53 5.20 2.84
C LEU A 33 -1.48 4.18 1.70
N LEU A 34 -2.36 4.33 0.73
CA LEU A 34 -2.32 3.58 -0.52
C LEU A 34 -1.38 4.31 -1.49
N LEU A 35 -0.41 3.57 -2.00
CA LEU A 35 0.51 3.96 -3.06
C LEU A 35 0.25 3.05 -4.25
N ASP A 36 -0.30 3.57 -5.34
CA ASP A 36 -0.46 2.87 -6.60
C ASP A 36 0.45 3.54 -7.63
N PHE A 37 1.53 2.87 -7.99
CA PHE A 37 2.58 3.41 -8.87
C PHE A 37 2.26 3.18 -10.35
N ARG A 38 1.19 2.44 -10.66
CA ARG A 38 0.82 2.13 -12.03
C ARG A 38 0.42 3.41 -12.76
N THR A 39 0.77 3.48 -14.04
CA THR A 39 0.46 4.60 -14.92
C THR A 39 -0.09 4.09 -16.26
N SER A 40 -0.78 4.97 -16.97
CA SER A 40 -1.24 4.78 -18.34
C SER A 40 -1.19 6.10 -19.09
N ASP A 41 -1.54 6.10 -20.37
CA ASP A 41 -1.61 7.32 -21.20
C ASP A 41 -2.59 8.38 -20.65
N THR A 42 -3.52 7.99 -19.78
CA THR A 42 -4.60 8.86 -19.27
C THR A 42 -4.62 9.02 -17.76
N GLU A 43 -3.87 8.19 -17.01
CA GLU A 43 -3.87 8.22 -15.54
C GLU A 43 -2.45 8.02 -14.98
N GLY A 44 -2.02 8.95 -14.12
CA GLY A 44 -0.75 8.87 -13.39
C GLY A 44 -0.83 8.00 -12.12
N PRO A 45 0.22 8.00 -11.28
CA PRO A 45 0.19 7.29 -10.02
C PRO A 45 -0.83 7.88 -9.03
N LEU A 46 -1.26 7.10 -8.04
CA LEU A 46 -2.18 7.54 -6.98
C LEU A 46 -1.56 7.35 -5.60
N ILE A 47 -1.56 8.43 -4.81
CA ILE A 47 -1.25 8.41 -3.38
C ILE A 47 -2.51 8.85 -2.64
N ARG A 48 -3.05 8.01 -1.75
CA ARG A 48 -4.30 8.32 -1.06
C ARG A 48 -4.36 7.76 0.35
N VAL A 49 -4.82 8.57 1.29
CA VAL A 49 -5.21 8.10 2.63
C VAL A 49 -6.52 7.33 2.51
N VAL A 50 -6.52 6.08 2.97
CA VAL A 50 -7.68 5.16 2.89
C VAL A 50 -8.02 4.60 4.26
N ARG A 51 -9.26 4.16 4.41
CA ARG A 51 -9.73 3.47 5.61
C ARG A 51 -9.19 2.05 5.66
N PRO A 52 -9.07 1.48 6.87
CA PRO A 52 -8.73 0.10 7.00
C PRO A 52 -9.87 -0.81 6.52
N VAL A 53 -9.61 -1.63 5.51
CA VAL A 53 -10.44 -2.77 5.11
C VAL A 53 -10.16 -4.02 5.95
N SER A 54 -11.18 -4.87 6.06
CA SER A 54 -11.24 -6.07 6.92
C SER A 54 -10.80 -7.37 6.21
N SER A 55 -10.81 -7.38 4.87
CA SER A 55 -10.45 -8.56 4.07
C SER A 55 -9.59 -8.22 2.85
N VAL A 56 -9.00 -9.25 2.24
CA VAL A 56 -8.26 -9.13 0.98
C VAL A 56 -9.21 -8.73 -0.14
N GLN A 57 -10.37 -9.39 -0.26
CA GLN A 57 -11.37 -9.13 -1.27
C GLN A 57 -11.86 -7.67 -1.23
N GLU A 58 -12.12 -7.15 -0.03
CA GLU A 58 -12.51 -5.75 0.17
C GLU A 58 -11.42 -4.78 -0.28
N ARG A 59 -10.13 -5.12 -0.07
CA ARG A 59 -8.99 -4.33 -0.54
C ARG A 59 -8.98 -4.18 -2.06
N TYR A 60 -9.16 -5.28 -2.79
CA TYR A 60 -9.21 -5.26 -4.25
C TYR A 60 -10.45 -4.54 -4.77
N LYS A 61 -11.60 -4.69 -4.10
CA LYS A 61 -12.83 -3.96 -4.43
C LYS A 61 -12.67 -2.45 -4.27
N ASP A 62 -12.05 -2.00 -3.18
CA ASP A 62 -11.80 -0.59 -2.94
C ASP A 62 -10.78 -0.01 -3.91
N LEU A 63 -9.71 -0.75 -4.20
CA LEU A 63 -8.76 -0.35 -5.24
C LEU A 63 -9.44 -0.22 -6.61
N ARG A 64 -10.31 -1.17 -6.97
CA ARG A 64 -11.07 -1.12 -8.23
C ARG A 64 -11.98 0.10 -8.30
N ARG A 65 -12.60 0.51 -7.19
CA ARG A 65 -13.41 1.75 -7.13
C ARG A 65 -12.55 3.00 -7.33
N LEU A 66 -11.33 3.01 -6.77
CA LEU A 66 -10.40 4.14 -6.88
C LEU A 66 -9.72 4.22 -8.26
N ARG A 67 -9.46 3.06 -8.88
CA ARG A 67 -8.69 2.90 -10.13
C ARG A 67 -9.44 2.03 -11.14
N PRO A 68 -10.65 2.44 -11.58
CA PRO A 68 -11.53 1.60 -12.39
C PRO A 68 -10.94 1.21 -13.75
N ARG A 69 -10.09 2.06 -14.34
CA ARG A 69 -9.46 1.84 -15.66
C ARG A 69 -8.23 0.93 -15.62
N PHE A 70 -7.68 0.64 -14.46
CA PHE A 70 -6.55 -0.29 -14.32
C PHE A 70 -7.05 -1.72 -14.09
N PRO A 71 -6.41 -2.77 -14.62
CA PRO A 71 -6.70 -4.14 -14.21
C PRO A 71 -6.49 -4.33 -12.70
N LEU A 72 -7.00 -5.42 -12.12
CA LEU A 72 -6.61 -5.75 -10.74
C LEU A 72 -5.11 -6.08 -10.75
N PRO A 73 -4.31 -5.54 -9.81
CA PRO A 73 -2.90 -5.91 -9.73
C PRO A 73 -2.77 -7.38 -9.31
N GLU A 74 -1.66 -8.02 -9.65
CA GLU A 74 -1.38 -9.39 -9.18
C GLU A 74 -1.32 -9.45 -7.66
N ARG A 75 -0.70 -8.45 -7.04
CA ARG A 75 -0.52 -8.34 -5.59
C ARG A 75 -0.70 -6.92 -5.09
N ILE A 76 -1.20 -6.79 -3.86
CA ILE A 76 -1.16 -5.56 -3.09
C ILE A 76 -0.29 -5.81 -1.86
N VAL A 77 0.90 -5.23 -1.85
CA VAL A 77 1.87 -5.41 -0.76
C VAL A 77 1.47 -4.53 0.41
N ALA A 78 1.52 -5.08 1.63
CA ALA A 78 1.25 -4.33 2.84
C ALA A 78 2.53 -4.22 3.67
N LEU A 79 2.95 -3.01 3.96
CA LEU A 79 4.11 -2.73 4.81
C LEU A 79 3.65 -2.14 6.13
N TRP A 80 4.25 -2.61 7.21
CA TRP A 80 4.09 -2.00 8.52
C TRP A 80 5.11 -0.89 8.66
N TRP A 81 4.62 0.34 8.79
CA TRP A 81 5.49 1.45 9.16
C TRP A 81 5.89 1.25 10.61
N PRO A 82 7.19 1.28 10.92
CA PRO A 82 7.65 1.05 12.27
C PRO A 82 7.16 2.07 13.28
N ARG A 83 7.11 1.62 14.53
CA ARG A 83 7.24 2.51 15.67
C ARG A 83 8.72 2.88 15.80
N PHE A 84 8.95 4.15 16.12
CA PHE A 84 10.25 4.73 16.48
C PHE A 84 11.12 3.79 17.30
#